data_AF-A0A0Q6K9L2-F1
#
_entry.id   AF-A0A0Q6K9L2-F1
#
_cell.length_a   1.000
_cell.length_b   1.000
_cell.length_c   1.000
_cell.angle_alpha   90.00
_cell.angle_beta   90.00
_cell.angle_gamma   90.00
#
_symmetry.space_group_name_H-M   'P 1'
#
loop_
_entity.id
_entity.type
_entity.pdbx_description
1 polymer ?
#
loop_
_entity_poly.entity_id
_entity_poly.type
_entity_poly.pdbx_seq_one_letter_code
_entity_poly.pdbx_strand_id
1 'polypeptide(L)'
;MFFEQADSSGNPCGRRLYLFFAGHGLVPPPPDTSGCALVMADARATLLRGLLGFRAADAMRMTGLFHEVMLVMDCCAEVSGQSELACFLPRYGDPTLAARPFTHIQAAQWGASTAERMLDDPFDSSAPRLWQGVLTNALLRGLTTAADASGVVTAASLKQFLEATEVGGPKIEHSNGAANDVMSFGAAVGLTVDIALSGTATRFQIREGNNFSVVIPPRAVAPVRLAPGQYLFDALDPQGTVTRSVPVSVREGGTHVQL
;
A
#
# COMPACT_ATOMS: atom_id res chain seq x y z
N MET A 1 17.57 -7.47 -23.63
CA MET A 1 18.64 -6.61 -23.09
C MET A 1 17.92 -5.52 -22.29
N PHE A 2 17.95 -5.56 -20.95
CA PHE A 2 16.93 -4.94 -20.08
C PHE A 2 17.33 -3.59 -19.44
N PHE A 3 18.26 -2.85 -20.04
CA PHE A 3 18.69 -1.55 -19.52
C PHE A 3 18.77 -0.52 -20.66
N GLU A 4 17.64 0.11 -20.98
CA GLU A 4 17.55 1.43 -21.64
C GLU A 4 16.66 2.25 -20.68
N GLN A 5 17.15 3.26 -19.97
CA GLN A 5 17.78 4.46 -20.48
C GLN A 5 18.89 4.88 -19.52
N ALA A 6 20.08 5.15 -20.05
CA ALA A 6 21.18 5.68 -19.27
C ALA A 6 20.85 7.09 -18.76
N ASP A 7 21.39 7.49 -17.61
CA ASP A 7 21.45 8.92 -17.26
C ASP A 7 22.20 9.71 -18.34
N SER A 8 22.21 11.04 -18.25
CA SER A 8 22.95 11.93 -19.17
C SER A 8 24.46 11.64 -19.26
N SER A 9 24.97 10.71 -18.46
CA SER A 9 26.38 10.31 -18.35
C SER A 9 26.65 8.89 -18.90
N GLY A 10 25.63 8.18 -19.39
CA GLY A 10 25.79 6.83 -19.95
C GLY A 10 25.72 5.68 -18.93
N ASN A 11 25.36 5.94 -17.65
CA ASN A 11 25.21 4.88 -16.65
C ASN A 11 23.79 4.29 -16.65
N PRO A 12 23.62 2.96 -16.60
CA PRO A 12 22.30 2.33 -16.57
C PRO A 12 21.55 2.70 -15.27
N CYS A 13 20.45 3.46 -15.38
CA CYS A 13 19.55 3.72 -14.25
C CYS A 13 18.56 2.56 -14.07
N GLY A 14 18.36 2.15 -12.83
CA GLY A 14 17.29 1.22 -12.46
C GLY A 14 15.92 1.89 -12.58
N ARG A 15 14.91 1.16 -13.07
CA ARG A 15 13.56 1.71 -13.17
C ARG A 15 12.95 1.99 -11.80
N ARG A 16 13.01 1.03 -10.87
CA ARG A 16 12.37 1.11 -9.54
C ARG A 16 13.16 0.34 -8.49
N LEU A 17 13.16 0.87 -7.27
CA LEU A 17 13.60 0.17 -6.07
C LEU A 17 12.43 0.02 -5.10
N TYR A 18 12.17 -1.19 -4.64
CA TYR A 18 11.20 -1.49 -3.60
C TYR A 18 11.93 -2.03 -2.36
N LEU A 19 11.71 -1.40 -1.21
CA LEU A 19 12.15 -1.85 0.09
C LEU A 19 10.93 -2.25 0.90
N PHE A 20 10.90 -3.48 1.39
CA PHE A 20 9.81 -4.01 2.20
C PHE A 20 10.39 -4.60 3.48
N PHE A 21 9.98 -4.05 4.62
CA PHE A 21 10.43 -4.46 5.94
C PHE A 21 9.22 -4.83 6.79
N ALA A 22 9.25 -6.03 7.37
CA ALA A 22 8.19 -6.55 8.23
C ALA A 22 8.79 -7.21 9.47
N GLY A 23 8.20 -6.93 10.64
CA GLY A 23 8.64 -7.50 11.91
C GLY A 23 8.48 -6.52 13.08
N HIS A 24 9.26 -6.73 14.15
CA HIS A 24 9.28 -5.80 15.26
C HIS A 24 9.87 -4.46 14.85
N GLY A 25 9.26 -3.37 15.32
CA GLY A 25 9.71 -2.02 15.02
C GLY A 25 9.81 -1.19 16.29
N LEU A 26 10.68 -0.19 16.22
CA LEU A 26 10.92 0.75 17.30
C LEU A 26 11.09 2.15 16.73
N VAL A 27 10.87 3.16 17.57
CA VAL A 27 11.23 4.53 17.26
C VAL A 27 11.90 5.18 18.47
N PRO A 28 13.01 5.92 18.31
CA PRO A 28 13.60 6.69 19.40
C PRO A 28 12.81 7.98 19.63
N PRO A 29 12.82 8.56 20.85
CA PRO A 29 12.39 9.93 21.07
C PRO A 29 13.41 10.93 20.52
N PRO A 30 13.01 12.16 20.10
CA PRO A 30 11.65 12.72 20.08
C PRO A 30 10.78 12.21 18.91
N PRO A 31 9.49 12.61 18.79
CA PRO A 31 8.62 12.23 17.68
C PRO A 31 9.23 12.47 16.30
N ASP A 32 9.56 11.39 15.59
CA ASP A 32 10.10 11.41 14.23
C ASP A 32 9.76 10.09 13.51
N THR A 33 8.90 10.15 12.49
CA THR A 33 8.55 8.95 11.71
C THR A 33 9.69 8.47 10.81
N SER A 34 10.65 9.34 10.47
CA SER A 34 11.89 8.92 9.80
C SER A 34 12.84 8.13 10.73
N GLY A 35 12.58 8.16 12.03
CA GLY A 35 13.29 7.41 13.06
C GLY A 35 12.77 5.98 13.26
N CYS A 36 11.67 5.59 12.60
CA CYS A 36 11.16 4.23 12.70
C CYS A 36 12.19 3.23 12.12
N ALA A 37 12.52 2.21 12.92
CA ALA A 37 13.51 1.21 12.57
C ALA A 37 12.95 -0.20 12.73
N LEU A 38 13.31 -1.08 11.79
CA LEU A 38 13.09 -2.52 11.90
C LEU A 38 14.10 -3.09 12.89
N VAL A 39 13.62 -3.76 13.93
CA VAL A 39 14.48 -4.43 14.92
C VAL A 39 15.22 -5.59 14.23
N MET A 40 16.54 -5.62 14.37
CA MET A 40 17.40 -6.64 13.79
C MET A 40 17.41 -7.91 14.64
N ALA A 41 17.67 -9.06 14.01
CA ALA A 41 17.66 -10.37 14.66
C ALA A 41 18.70 -10.54 15.79
N ASP A 42 19.73 -9.70 15.83
CA ASP A 42 20.76 -9.69 16.87
C ASP A 42 20.45 -8.74 18.04
N ALA A 43 19.25 -8.13 18.06
CA ALA A 43 18.79 -7.30 19.16
C ALA A 43 18.70 -8.09 20.46
N ARG A 44 19.07 -7.44 21.58
CA ARG A 44 19.04 -8.01 22.92
C ARG A 44 18.22 -7.11 23.83
N ALA A 45 17.70 -7.66 24.93
CA ALA A 45 16.92 -6.88 25.90
C ALA A 45 17.65 -5.62 26.43
N THR A 46 18.98 -5.65 26.46
CA THR A 46 19.82 -4.53 26.91
C THR A 46 20.33 -3.63 25.78
N LEU A 47 20.16 -4.02 24.52
CA LEU A 47 20.63 -3.28 23.36
C LEU A 47 19.78 -3.63 22.14
N LEU A 48 18.83 -2.76 21.83
CA LEU A 48 18.06 -2.86 20.59
C LEU A 48 18.92 -2.37 19.42
N ARG A 49 19.00 -3.17 18.37
CA ARG A 49 19.62 -2.81 17.09
C ARG A 49 18.54 -2.69 16.04
N GLY A 50 18.60 -1.64 15.23
CA GLY A 50 17.56 -1.36 14.24
C GLY A 50 18.10 -0.87 12.91
N LEU A 51 17.44 -1.27 11.82
CA LEU A 51 17.64 -0.73 10.48
C LEU A 51 16.68 0.44 10.24
N LEU A 52 17.22 1.63 9.99
CA LEU A 52 16.43 2.83 9.68
C LEU A 52 15.90 2.78 8.24
N GLY A 53 14.68 2.28 8.08
CA GLY A 53 14.08 2.04 6.77
C GLY A 53 13.94 3.32 5.94
N PHE A 54 13.39 4.39 6.52
CA PHE A 54 13.24 5.67 5.83
C PHE A 54 14.59 6.21 5.36
N ARG A 55 15.61 6.20 6.22
CA ARG A 55 16.95 6.70 5.89
C ARG A 55 17.61 5.87 4.79
N ALA A 56 17.38 4.55 4.78
CA ALA A 56 17.85 3.66 3.73
C ALA A 56 17.19 4.00 2.38
N ALA A 57 15.87 4.13 2.35
CA ALA A 57 15.14 4.47 1.14
C ALA A 57 15.49 5.86 0.62
N ASP A 58 15.58 6.85 1.51
CA ASP A 58 15.95 8.22 1.17
C ASP A 58 17.40 8.31 0.65
N ALA A 59 18.33 7.56 1.24
CA ALA A 59 19.70 7.48 0.72
C ALA A 59 19.73 7.00 -0.73
N MET A 60 18.98 5.94 -1.06
CA MET A 60 18.83 5.43 -2.43
C MET A 60 18.14 6.42 -3.36
N ARG A 61 17.07 7.07 -2.89
CA ARG A 61 16.35 8.12 -3.62
C ARG A 61 17.29 9.26 -4.04
N MET A 62 18.19 9.66 -3.15
CA MET A 62 19.16 10.74 -3.40
C MET A 62 20.32 10.34 -4.32
N THR A 63 20.55 9.05 -4.55
CA THR A 63 21.61 8.62 -5.49
C THR A 63 21.26 8.91 -6.95
N GLY A 64 19.97 9.02 -7.28
CA GLY A 64 19.49 9.12 -8.66
C GLY A 64 19.65 7.83 -9.48
N LEU A 65 20.16 6.74 -8.88
CA LEU A 65 20.33 5.44 -9.54
C LEU A 65 18.99 4.79 -9.92
N PHE A 66 17.91 5.17 -9.24
CA PHE A 66 16.57 4.68 -9.52
C PHE A 66 15.64 5.83 -9.89
N HIS A 67 14.78 5.63 -10.89
CA HIS A 67 13.76 6.63 -11.23
C HIS A 67 12.72 6.80 -10.14
N GLU A 68 12.41 5.72 -9.41
CA GLU A 68 11.41 5.73 -8.34
C GLU A 68 11.84 4.82 -7.19
N VAL A 69 11.54 5.23 -5.95
CA VAL A 69 11.82 4.44 -4.74
C VAL A 69 10.54 4.27 -3.93
N MET A 70 10.30 3.07 -3.43
CA MET A 70 9.20 2.79 -2.50
C MET A 70 9.74 2.09 -1.25
N LEU A 71 9.20 2.50 -0.10
CA LEU A 71 9.43 1.88 1.19
C LEU A 71 8.10 1.47 1.82
N VAL A 72 8.05 0.23 2.28
CA VAL A 72 6.97 -0.29 3.13
C VAL A 72 7.57 -0.76 4.45
N MET A 73 7.03 -0.23 5.54
CA MET A 73 7.39 -0.55 6.92
C MET A 73 6.17 -1.18 7.62
N ASP A 74 6.03 -2.51 7.56
CA ASP A 74 5.05 -3.26 8.36
C ASP A 74 5.64 -3.65 9.72
N CYS A 75 5.83 -2.64 10.55
CA CYS A 75 6.34 -2.79 11.90
C CYS A 75 5.73 -1.75 12.85
N CYS A 76 5.82 -1.99 14.16
CA CYS A 76 5.42 -1.00 15.15
C CYS A 76 6.32 0.25 15.09
N ALA A 77 5.83 1.35 15.64
CA ALA A 77 6.64 2.53 15.93
C ALA A 77 6.55 2.84 17.42
N GLU A 78 6.74 1.81 18.25
CA GLU A 78 6.73 1.92 19.70
C GLU A 78 7.96 2.68 20.19
N VAL A 79 7.75 3.61 21.11
CA VAL A 79 8.84 4.42 21.68
C VAL A 79 9.71 3.52 22.53
N SER A 80 10.97 3.38 22.11
CA SER A 80 11.95 2.57 22.83
C SER A 80 13.07 3.43 23.41
N GLY A 81 13.76 2.88 24.41
CA GLY A 81 14.90 3.52 25.06
C GLY A 81 16.16 3.52 24.20
N GLN A 82 17.32 3.29 24.81
CA GLN A 82 18.59 3.28 24.07
C GLN A 82 18.59 2.20 22.97
N SER A 83 18.87 2.64 21.75
CA SER A 83 18.94 1.79 20.56
C SER A 83 20.10 2.21 19.68
N GLU A 84 20.74 1.22 19.04
CA GLU A 84 21.76 1.44 18.02
C GLU A 84 21.09 1.31 16.65
N LEU A 85 20.87 2.47 16.01
CA LEU A 85 20.15 2.57 14.75
C LEU A 85 21.13 2.85 13.62
N ALA A 86 21.08 2.03 12.58
CA ALA A 86 22.00 2.12 11.46
C ALA A 86 21.26 2.16 10.13
N CYS A 87 21.90 2.79 9.15
CA CYS A 87 21.58 2.70 7.74
C CYS A 87 22.88 2.32 7.01
N PHE A 88 22.90 1.15 6.38
CA PHE A 88 24.09 0.62 5.70
C PHE A 88 24.06 0.86 4.19
N LEU A 89 23.07 1.60 3.67
CA LEU A 89 23.00 1.90 2.26
C LEU A 89 23.87 3.12 1.92
N PRO A 90 24.57 3.10 0.78
CA PRO A 90 25.40 4.22 0.39
C PRO A 90 24.62 5.53 0.21
N ARG A 91 25.27 6.65 0.56
CA ARG A 91 24.72 8.00 0.40
C ARG A 91 25.53 8.85 -0.59
N TYR A 92 26.11 8.22 -1.61
CA TYR A 92 26.71 8.95 -2.73
C TYR A 92 25.61 9.24 -3.75
N GLY A 93 25.30 10.51 -3.94
CA GLY A 93 24.34 10.95 -4.92
C GLY A 93 24.81 12.26 -5.51
N ASP A 94 24.42 12.52 -6.76
CA ASP A 94 24.65 13.80 -7.37
C ASP A 94 23.62 14.81 -6.82
N PRO A 95 24.05 15.79 -5.99
CA PRO A 95 23.14 16.74 -5.37
C PRO A 95 22.47 17.68 -6.37
N THR A 96 22.91 17.68 -7.64
CA THR A 96 22.30 18.45 -8.73
C THR A 96 21.08 17.75 -9.35
N LEU A 97 20.89 16.45 -9.09
CA LEU A 97 19.74 15.72 -9.58
C LEU A 97 18.47 16.11 -8.80
N ALA A 98 17.38 16.26 -9.54
CA ALA A 98 16.07 16.47 -8.94
C ALA A 98 15.67 15.28 -8.04
N ALA A 99 14.97 15.58 -6.95
CA ALA A 99 14.39 14.58 -6.07
C ALA A 99 13.55 13.57 -6.88
N ARG A 100 13.85 12.28 -6.70
CA ARG A 100 13.10 11.20 -7.36
C ARG A 100 11.78 10.92 -6.62
N PRO A 101 10.71 10.52 -7.35
CA PRO A 101 9.47 10.03 -6.76
C PRO A 101 9.70 9.03 -5.62
N PHE A 102 8.97 9.24 -4.53
CA PHE A 102 9.12 8.44 -3.31
C PHE A 102 7.77 8.12 -2.67
N THR A 103 7.52 6.83 -2.48
CA THR A 103 6.34 6.34 -1.77
C THR A 103 6.79 5.70 -0.46
N HIS A 104 6.30 6.21 0.66
CA HIS A 104 6.53 5.63 1.98
C HIS A 104 5.19 5.18 2.57
N ILE A 105 5.13 3.93 3.01
CA ILE A 105 3.97 3.34 3.66
C ILE A 105 4.43 2.78 5.00
N GLN A 106 3.77 3.16 6.08
CA GLN A 106 4.10 2.73 7.43
C GLN A 106 2.86 2.16 8.12
N ALA A 107 3.01 1.07 8.86
CA ALA A 107 1.90 0.41 9.51
C ALA A 107 1.39 1.15 10.76
N ALA A 108 2.27 1.86 11.45
CA ALA A 108 1.94 2.52 12.71
C ALA A 108 2.49 3.95 12.75
N GLN A 109 1.69 4.87 13.30
CA GLN A 109 2.17 6.21 13.64
C GLN A 109 3.19 6.16 14.78
N TRP A 110 3.94 7.25 14.95
CA TRP A 110 4.84 7.38 16.10
C TRP A 110 4.11 7.07 17.42
N GLY A 111 4.70 6.19 18.23
CA GLY A 111 4.16 5.75 19.50
C GLY A 111 3.03 4.72 19.43
N ALA A 112 2.72 4.19 18.23
CA ALA A 112 1.67 3.20 18.04
C ALA A 112 2.21 1.82 17.65
N SER A 113 1.39 0.80 17.92
CA SER A 113 1.65 -0.60 17.54
C SER A 113 0.84 -0.96 16.28
N THR A 114 1.38 -1.88 15.48
CA THR A 114 0.63 -2.58 14.43
C THR A 114 0.19 -3.96 14.94
N ALA A 115 -0.71 -4.61 14.22
CA ALA A 115 -1.21 -5.93 14.56
C ALA A 115 -0.97 -6.94 13.44
N GLU A 116 -0.65 -8.16 13.85
CA GLU A 116 -0.87 -9.35 13.03
C GLU A 116 -2.20 -9.99 13.44
N ARG A 117 -2.90 -10.57 12.46
CA ARG A 117 -4.19 -11.23 12.68
C ARG A 117 -4.30 -12.47 11.82
N MET A 118 -5.19 -13.38 12.20
CA MET A 118 -5.65 -14.43 11.31
C MET A 118 -6.47 -13.79 10.19
N LEU A 119 -5.97 -13.81 8.95
CA LEU A 119 -6.56 -13.14 7.79
C LEU A 119 -6.73 -14.14 6.64
N ASP A 120 -7.63 -13.84 5.71
CA ASP A 120 -7.75 -14.59 4.46
C ASP A 120 -6.48 -14.37 3.61
N ASP A 121 -6.14 -15.34 2.77
CA ASP A 121 -5.01 -15.19 1.85
C ASP A 121 -5.25 -13.98 0.92
N PRO A 122 -4.26 -13.09 0.73
CA PRO A 122 -4.45 -11.85 -0.03
C PRO A 122 -4.65 -12.06 -1.53
N PHE A 123 -4.47 -13.29 -2.05
CA PHE A 123 -4.60 -13.63 -3.46
C PHE A 123 -5.65 -14.72 -3.74
N ASP A 124 -5.96 -15.57 -2.75
CA ASP A 124 -6.90 -16.69 -2.90
C ASP A 124 -7.83 -16.83 -1.69
N SER A 125 -9.06 -16.32 -1.80
CA SER A 125 -10.05 -16.44 -0.72
C SER A 125 -10.55 -17.87 -0.45
N SER A 126 -10.16 -18.86 -1.26
CA SER A 126 -10.41 -20.27 -0.99
C SER A 126 -9.29 -20.95 -0.19
N ALA A 127 -8.12 -20.31 -0.10
CA ALA A 127 -7.00 -20.82 0.67
C ALA A 127 -7.25 -20.70 2.19
N PRO A 128 -6.61 -21.55 3.02
CA PRO A 128 -6.71 -21.44 4.46
C PRO A 128 -6.25 -20.07 4.96
N ARG A 129 -6.92 -19.56 6.00
CA ARG A 129 -6.51 -18.33 6.68
C ARG A 129 -5.13 -18.49 7.30
N LEU A 130 -4.35 -17.41 7.25
CA LEU A 130 -2.98 -17.35 7.75
C LEU A 130 -2.82 -16.19 8.72
N TRP A 131 -1.92 -16.34 9.70
CA TRP A 131 -1.53 -15.25 10.58
C TRP A 131 -0.58 -14.31 9.82
N GLN A 132 -1.00 -13.07 9.59
CA GLN A 132 -0.30 -12.11 8.75
C GLN A 132 -0.41 -10.68 9.31
N GLY A 133 0.56 -9.83 9.00
CA GLY A 133 0.49 -8.39 9.24
C GLY A 133 -0.68 -7.75 8.49
N VAL A 134 -1.45 -6.91 9.19
CA VAL A 134 -2.63 -6.26 8.60
C VAL A 134 -2.24 -5.36 7.43
N LEU A 135 -1.15 -4.60 7.54
CA LEU A 135 -0.66 -3.77 6.43
C LEU A 135 -0.20 -4.64 5.25
N THR A 136 0.62 -5.66 5.50
CA THR A 136 1.11 -6.56 4.44
C THR A 136 -0.05 -7.16 3.66
N ASN A 137 -1.05 -7.72 4.34
CA ASN A 137 -2.20 -8.33 3.69
C ASN A 137 -2.98 -7.31 2.83
N ALA A 138 -3.29 -6.14 3.41
CA ALA A 138 -4.01 -5.09 2.70
C ALA A 138 -3.22 -4.54 1.50
N LEU A 139 -1.90 -4.35 1.65
CA LEU A 139 -1.02 -3.90 0.57
C LEU A 139 -1.02 -4.88 -0.60
N LEU A 140 -0.87 -6.19 -0.33
CA LEU A 140 -0.84 -7.20 -1.39
C LEU A 140 -2.18 -7.26 -2.15
N ARG A 141 -3.31 -7.13 -1.46
CA ARG A 141 -4.65 -7.00 -2.08
C ARG A 141 -4.76 -5.71 -2.90
N GLY A 142 -4.28 -4.60 -2.36
CA GLY A 142 -4.32 -3.30 -3.03
C GLY A 142 -3.47 -3.29 -4.31
N LEU A 143 -2.29 -3.91 -4.30
CA LEU A 143 -1.41 -4.00 -5.47
C LEU A 143 -2.02 -4.78 -6.64
N THR A 144 -3.03 -5.63 -6.39
CA THR A 144 -3.74 -6.39 -7.43
C THR A 144 -5.09 -5.79 -7.80
N THR A 145 -5.75 -5.05 -6.90
CA THR A 145 -7.15 -4.61 -7.07
C THR A 145 -7.38 -3.10 -7.02
N ALA A 146 -6.48 -2.31 -6.43
CA ALA A 146 -6.65 -0.88 -6.21
C ALA A 146 -6.33 -0.06 -7.47
N ALA A 147 -6.91 -0.41 -8.61
CA ALA A 147 -6.78 0.35 -9.84
C ALA A 147 -7.60 1.64 -9.80
N ASP A 148 -7.10 2.68 -10.46
CA ASP A 148 -7.84 3.90 -10.75
C ASP A 148 -8.86 3.72 -11.90
N ALA A 149 -9.53 4.80 -12.29
CA ALA A 149 -10.52 4.79 -13.38
C ALA A 149 -9.93 4.40 -14.76
N SER A 150 -8.60 4.40 -14.91
CA SER A 150 -7.90 3.95 -16.12
C SER A 150 -7.51 2.46 -16.07
N GLY A 151 -7.79 1.77 -14.95
CA GLY A 151 -7.43 0.38 -14.75
C GLY A 151 -5.99 0.15 -14.27
N VAL A 152 -5.31 1.21 -13.83
CA VAL A 152 -3.91 1.18 -13.40
C VAL A 152 -3.82 1.35 -11.89
N VAL A 153 -3.03 0.50 -11.22
CA VAL A 153 -2.72 0.69 -9.80
C VAL A 153 -1.66 1.76 -9.67
N THR A 154 -1.98 2.86 -8.98
CA THR A 154 -1.08 3.98 -8.72
C THR A 154 -0.86 4.14 -7.22
N ALA A 155 0.15 4.91 -6.81
CA ALA A 155 0.34 5.27 -5.40
C ALA A 155 -0.91 5.93 -4.80
N ALA A 156 -1.62 6.76 -5.57
CA ALA A 156 -2.83 7.43 -5.13
C ALA A 156 -4.01 6.46 -4.95
N SER A 157 -4.25 5.56 -5.89
CA SER A 157 -5.34 4.58 -5.79
C SER A 157 -5.06 3.52 -4.72
N LEU A 158 -3.80 3.11 -4.56
CA LEU A 158 -3.36 2.24 -3.49
C LEU A 158 -3.55 2.89 -2.11
N LYS A 159 -3.20 4.18 -1.97
CA LYS A 159 -3.44 4.94 -0.73
C LYS A 159 -4.92 4.94 -0.37
N GLN A 160 -5.78 5.30 -1.32
CA GLN A 160 -7.23 5.33 -1.09
C GLN A 160 -7.78 3.96 -0.65
N PHE A 161 -7.29 2.87 -1.27
CA PHE A 161 -7.67 1.51 -0.89
C PHE A 161 -7.25 1.19 0.55
N LEU A 162 -6.00 1.47 0.90
CA LEU A 162 -5.47 1.20 2.24
C LEU A 162 -6.21 2.02 3.32
N GLU A 163 -6.45 3.32 3.09
CA GLU A 163 -7.24 4.16 4.00
C GLU A 163 -8.70 3.68 4.14
N ALA A 164 -9.29 3.12 3.08
CA ALA A 164 -10.66 2.58 3.12
C ALA A 164 -10.78 1.23 3.86
N THR A 165 -9.67 0.51 4.05
CA THR A 165 -9.63 -0.69 4.89
C THR A 165 -9.59 -0.36 6.39
N GLU A 166 -9.51 0.92 6.78
CA GLU A 166 -9.36 1.39 8.16
C GLU A 166 -10.66 1.52 8.99
N VAL A 167 -11.49 0.47 9.09
CA VAL A 167 -12.27 0.32 10.35
C VAL A 167 -11.31 -0.21 11.43
N GLY A 168 -10.31 0.62 11.81
CA GLY A 168 -9.33 0.40 12.88
C GLY A 168 -7.91 -0.05 12.48
N GLY A 169 -7.33 0.46 11.38
CA GLY A 169 -6.09 -0.05 10.75
C GLY A 169 -4.97 0.98 10.46
N PRO A 170 -3.87 0.55 9.80
CA PRO A 170 -2.56 1.21 9.71
C PRO A 170 -2.54 2.52 8.92
N LYS A 171 -1.94 3.58 9.49
CA LYS A 171 -1.97 4.95 8.92
C LYS A 171 -0.75 5.28 8.05
N ILE A 172 -1.01 5.65 6.80
CA ILE A 172 -0.02 5.93 5.75
C ILE A 172 0.46 7.39 5.82
N GLU A 173 1.77 7.61 5.93
CA GLU A 173 2.37 8.95 5.87
C GLU A 173 3.20 9.14 4.59
N HIS A 174 2.80 10.10 3.76
CA HIS A 174 3.60 10.57 2.62
C HIS A 174 4.57 11.65 3.08
N SER A 175 5.86 11.52 2.74
CA SER A 175 6.79 12.66 2.81
C SER A 175 6.94 13.32 1.43
N ASN A 176 6.59 14.60 1.37
CA ASN A 176 6.75 15.59 0.29
C ASN A 176 7.66 15.21 -0.90
N GLY A 177 7.07 14.59 -1.92
CA GLY A 177 7.20 15.02 -3.32
C GLY A 177 5.78 15.42 -3.77
N ALA A 178 5.63 16.35 -4.71
CA ALA A 178 4.34 16.89 -5.11
C ALA A 178 3.25 15.79 -5.22
N ALA A 179 2.02 16.10 -4.79
CA ALA A 179 0.87 15.20 -4.63
C ALA A 179 0.43 14.39 -5.88
N ASN A 180 1.21 14.44 -6.96
CA ASN A 180 0.97 13.87 -8.27
C ASN A 180 2.10 12.97 -8.78
N ASP A 181 3.08 12.54 -7.98
CA ASP A 181 4.13 11.64 -8.49
C ASP A 181 3.60 10.21 -8.68
N VAL A 182 3.23 9.96 -9.93
CA VAL A 182 2.52 8.82 -10.53
C VAL A 182 3.36 7.53 -10.49
N MET A 183 3.80 7.08 -9.31
CA MET A 183 4.32 5.71 -9.21
C MET A 183 3.17 4.76 -9.57
N SER A 184 3.26 4.15 -10.74
CA SER A 184 2.27 3.21 -11.30
C SER A 184 2.79 1.79 -11.16
N PHE A 185 2.11 0.93 -10.42
CA PHE A 185 2.55 -0.44 -10.16
C PHE A 185 2.19 -1.41 -11.30
N GLY A 186 1.37 -0.97 -12.25
CA GLY A 186 0.93 -1.74 -13.41
C GLY A 186 -0.58 -1.77 -13.53
N ALA A 187 -1.08 -2.50 -14.53
CA ALA A 187 -2.51 -2.78 -14.64
C ALA A 187 -2.92 -3.73 -13.50
N ALA A 188 -4.08 -3.49 -12.90
CA ALA A 188 -4.64 -4.47 -11.96
C ALA A 188 -4.89 -5.80 -12.68
N VAL A 189 -4.47 -6.91 -12.06
CA VAL A 189 -4.77 -8.26 -12.53
C VAL A 189 -6.16 -8.61 -11.99
N GLY A 190 -7.18 -8.04 -12.62
CA GLY A 190 -8.56 -8.27 -12.25
C GLY A 190 -9.47 -8.16 -13.45
N LEU A 191 -10.55 -8.92 -13.41
CA LEU A 191 -11.60 -8.93 -14.40
C LEU A 191 -12.46 -7.70 -14.21
N THR A 192 -12.72 -6.98 -15.30
CA THR A 192 -13.56 -5.78 -15.26
C THR A 192 -15.00 -6.15 -14.91
N VAL A 193 -15.53 -5.49 -13.89
CA VAL A 193 -16.93 -5.54 -13.50
C VAL A 193 -17.55 -4.16 -13.68
N ASP A 194 -18.54 -4.06 -14.55
CA ASP A 194 -19.24 -2.79 -14.80
C ASP A 194 -20.39 -2.62 -13.80
N ILE A 195 -20.45 -1.47 -13.14
CA ILE A 195 -21.42 -1.20 -12.07
C ILE A 195 -22.31 -0.04 -12.45
N ALA A 196 -23.61 -0.28 -12.54
CA ALA A 196 -24.62 0.76 -12.74
C ALA A 196 -25.42 0.99 -11.45
N LEU A 197 -25.34 2.21 -10.91
CA LEU A 197 -26.14 2.63 -9.76
C LEU A 197 -27.54 3.09 -10.20
N SER A 198 -28.56 2.71 -9.44
CA SER A 198 -29.95 3.10 -9.67
C SER A 198 -30.64 3.64 -8.40
N GLY A 199 -31.78 4.30 -8.58
CA GLY A 199 -32.57 4.85 -7.47
C GLY A 199 -31.86 5.99 -6.72
N THR A 200 -31.82 5.90 -5.39
CA THR A 200 -31.19 6.90 -4.51
C THR A 200 -29.73 6.59 -4.19
N ALA A 201 -29.18 5.49 -4.72
CA ALA A 201 -27.80 5.10 -4.46
C ALA A 201 -26.83 6.11 -5.07
N THR A 202 -25.95 6.67 -4.24
CA THR A 202 -24.90 7.59 -4.68
C THR A 202 -23.52 6.99 -4.60
N ARG A 203 -23.37 5.84 -3.93
CA ARG A 203 -22.11 5.12 -3.77
C ARG A 203 -22.40 3.62 -3.76
N PHE A 204 -21.35 2.82 -3.92
CA PHE A 204 -21.38 1.42 -3.59
C PHE A 204 -20.15 1.02 -2.80
N GLN A 205 -20.26 -0.10 -2.09
CA GLN A 205 -19.14 -0.80 -1.48
C GLN A 205 -19.11 -2.25 -1.95
N ILE A 206 -17.92 -2.81 -2.08
CA ILE A 206 -17.73 -4.23 -2.38
C ILE A 206 -17.18 -4.91 -1.12
N ARG A 207 -17.83 -6.00 -0.73
CA ARG A 207 -17.38 -6.91 0.33
C ARG A 207 -16.90 -8.22 -0.25
N GLU A 208 -15.92 -8.80 0.41
CA GLU A 208 -15.51 -10.18 0.27
C GLU A 208 -15.68 -10.85 1.64
N GLY A 209 -16.66 -11.75 1.77
CA GLY A 209 -16.97 -12.37 3.07
C GLY A 209 -17.37 -11.36 4.17
N ASN A 210 -16.68 -11.42 5.32
CA ASN A 210 -16.98 -10.63 6.53
C ASN A 210 -16.19 -9.31 6.67
N ASN A 211 -15.30 -8.98 5.74
CA ASN A 211 -14.45 -7.77 5.83
C ASN A 211 -14.74 -6.79 4.67
N PHE A 212 -14.99 -5.52 5.03
CA PHE A 212 -15.15 -4.36 4.13
C PHE A 212 -13.75 -3.73 3.84
N SER A 213 -13.49 -2.86 2.85
CA SER A 213 -14.35 -2.01 2.00
C SER A 213 -13.52 -1.50 0.81
N VAL A 214 -14.00 -1.67 -0.42
CA VAL A 214 -13.65 -0.74 -1.51
C VAL A 214 -14.83 0.20 -1.69
N VAL A 215 -14.71 1.45 -1.21
CA VAL A 215 -15.69 2.52 -1.46
C VAL A 215 -15.23 3.30 -2.68
N ILE A 216 -15.87 3.07 -3.82
CA ILE A 216 -15.52 3.76 -5.06
C ILE A 216 -16.47 4.95 -5.24
N PRO A 217 -15.94 6.17 -5.48
CA PRO A 217 -16.76 7.36 -5.68
C PRO A 217 -17.67 7.24 -6.91
N PRO A 218 -18.74 8.06 -6.99
CA PRO A 218 -19.80 7.88 -7.98
C PRO A 218 -19.29 8.20 -9.38
N ARG A 219 -19.20 7.17 -10.23
CA ARG A 219 -19.44 7.34 -11.67
C ARG A 219 -20.41 6.27 -12.12
N ALA A 220 -21.36 6.69 -12.96
CA ALA A 220 -22.54 5.92 -13.39
C ALA A 220 -22.23 4.56 -14.04
N VAL A 221 -20.98 4.36 -14.47
CA VAL A 221 -20.38 3.07 -14.84
C VAL A 221 -18.93 3.14 -14.36
N ALA A 222 -18.57 2.35 -13.34
CA ALA A 222 -17.20 2.23 -12.88
C ALA A 222 -16.70 0.80 -13.17
N PRO A 223 -15.74 0.61 -14.08
CA PRO A 223 -15.11 -0.69 -14.25
C PRO A 223 -14.26 -0.98 -13.01
N VAL A 224 -14.65 -1.98 -12.22
CA VAL A 224 -13.87 -2.44 -11.07
C VAL A 224 -13.16 -3.71 -11.46
N ARG A 225 -11.84 -3.75 -11.31
CA ARG A 225 -11.05 -4.96 -11.55
C ARG A 225 -11.04 -5.79 -10.28
N LEU A 226 -11.74 -6.91 -10.30
CA LEU A 226 -11.79 -7.86 -9.19
C LEU A 226 -11.08 -9.16 -9.58
N ALA A 227 -10.41 -9.78 -8.61
CA ALA A 227 -9.93 -11.14 -8.79
C ALA A 227 -11.13 -12.10 -8.99
N PRO A 228 -10.93 -13.28 -9.60
CA PRO A 228 -11.96 -14.31 -9.59
C PRO A 228 -12.37 -14.65 -8.15
N GLY A 229 -13.66 -14.61 -7.84
CA GLY A 229 -14.12 -14.73 -6.45
C GLY A 229 -15.60 -14.47 -6.26
N GLN A 230 -16.06 -14.56 -5.01
CA GLN A 230 -17.42 -14.21 -4.61
C GLN A 230 -17.41 -12.91 -3.81
N TYR A 231 -18.23 -11.97 -4.26
CA TYR A 231 -18.32 -10.63 -3.70
C TYR A 231 -19.77 -10.27 -3.39
N LEU A 232 -19.96 -9.34 -2.47
CA LEU A 232 -21.26 -8.75 -2.18
C LEU A 232 -21.17 -7.24 -2.41
N PHE A 233 -21.96 -6.74 -3.35
CA PHE A 233 -22.00 -5.34 -3.73
C PHE A 233 -23.15 -4.65 -3.02
N ASP A 234 -22.85 -3.66 -2.17
CA ASP A 234 -23.89 -2.90 -1.49
C ASP A 234 -24.06 -1.52 -2.11
N ALA A 235 -25.29 -1.14 -2.41
CA ALA A 235 -25.68 0.21 -2.77
C ALA A 235 -25.84 1.06 -1.50
N LEU A 236 -25.33 2.29 -1.52
CA LEU A 236 -25.34 3.21 -0.38
C LEU A 236 -26.08 4.51 -0.76
N ASP A 237 -26.97 4.98 0.10
CA ASP A 237 -27.61 6.30 -0.02
C ASP A 237 -26.62 7.45 0.30
N PRO A 238 -27.01 8.73 0.12
CA PRO A 238 -26.14 9.87 0.46
C PRO A 238 -25.67 9.91 1.92
N GLN A 239 -26.42 9.28 2.83
CA GLN A 239 -26.15 9.19 4.26
C GLN A 239 -25.23 8.00 4.61
N GLY A 240 -24.89 7.16 3.64
CA GLY A 240 -24.05 5.97 3.82
C GLY A 240 -24.81 4.74 4.31
N THR A 241 -26.14 4.73 4.23
CA THR A 241 -26.97 3.58 4.59
C THR A 241 -27.05 2.60 3.43
N VAL A 242 -26.90 1.31 3.71
CA VAL A 242 -27.07 0.25 2.71
C VAL A 242 -28.53 0.17 2.29
N THR A 243 -28.81 0.44 1.02
CA THR A 243 -30.15 0.35 0.42
C THR A 243 -30.40 -0.98 -0.27
N ARG A 244 -29.34 -1.63 -0.75
CA ARG A 244 -29.41 -2.92 -1.47
C ARG A 244 -28.09 -3.68 -1.39
N SER A 245 -28.14 -5.01 -1.44
CA SER A 245 -26.96 -5.89 -1.57
C SER A 245 -27.14 -6.89 -2.70
N VAL A 246 -26.13 -7.07 -3.55
CA VAL A 246 -26.14 -8.01 -4.70
C VAL A 246 -24.91 -8.92 -4.64
N PRO A 247 -25.08 -10.25 -4.51
CA PRO A 247 -23.96 -11.19 -4.59
C PRO A 247 -23.52 -11.36 -6.04
N VAL A 248 -22.21 -11.35 -6.28
CA VAL A 248 -21.61 -11.41 -7.60
C VAL A 248 -20.45 -12.39 -7.58
N SER A 249 -20.49 -13.36 -8.49
CA SER A 249 -19.35 -14.23 -8.77
C SER A 249 -18.57 -13.65 -9.95
N VAL A 250 -17.31 -13.27 -9.69
CA VAL A 250 -16.40 -12.77 -10.72
C VAL A 250 -15.64 -13.96 -11.29
N ARG A 251 -15.73 -14.15 -12.61
CA ARG A 251 -15.10 -15.24 -13.39
C ARG A 251 -14.66 -14.71 -14.75
N GLU A 252 -13.75 -15.40 -15.42
CA GLU A 252 -13.29 -15.01 -16.77
C GLU A 252 -14.48 -14.76 -17.70
N GLY A 253 -14.51 -13.59 -18.36
CA GLY A 253 -15.62 -13.13 -19.21
C GLY A 253 -16.19 -11.74 -18.87
N GLY A 254 -15.85 -11.19 -17.70
CA GLY A 254 -16.39 -9.91 -17.23
C GLY A 254 -17.84 -10.03 -16.74
N THR A 255 -18.25 -9.18 -15.81
CA THR A 255 -19.61 -9.23 -15.22
C THR A 255 -20.21 -7.83 -15.15
N HIS A 256 -21.48 -7.67 -15.51
CA HIS A 256 -22.22 -6.43 -15.31
C HIS A 256 -23.12 -6.55 -14.07
N VAL A 257 -23.09 -5.56 -13.18
CA VAL A 257 -23.83 -5.55 -11.91
C VAL A 257 -24.71 -4.30 -11.84
N GLN A 258 -26.00 -4.51 -11.63
CA GLN A 258 -26.97 -3.43 -11.48
C GLN A 258 -27.40 -3.31 -10.01
N LEU A 259 -27.07 -2.18 -9.39
CA LEU A 259 -27.31 -1.88 -7.99
C LEU A 259 -28.48 -0.92 -7.81
#